data_AF-A0A2V5PI37-F1
#
_entry.id   AF-A0A2V5PI37-F1
#
_cell.length_a   1.000
_cell.length_b   1.000
_cell.length_c   1.000
_cell.angle_alpha   90.00
_cell.angle_beta   90.00
_cell.angle_gamma   90.00
#
_symmetry.space_group_name_H-M   'P 1'
#
loop_
_entity.id
_entity.type
_entity.pdbx_description
1 polymer ?
#
loop_
_entity_poly.entity_id
_entity_poly.type
_entity_poly.pdbx_seq_one_letter_code
_entity_poly.pdbx_strand_id
1 'polypeptide(L)'
;MGSALAGCVGPATATDLPSGGDPAARKLYVAKCARCHKFYDPAQYSDAEWQKWMGKMGKKSKLKPGQQEMLARYIEGTFRTPEKTNRAAVKP
;
A
#
# COMPACT_ATOMS: atom_id res chain seq x y z
N MET A 1 4.64 51.70 -25.55
CA MET A 1 4.90 50.29 -25.90
C MET A 1 4.72 49.46 -24.64
N GLY A 2 3.64 48.68 -24.55
CA GLY A 2 3.36 47.79 -23.43
C GLY A 2 3.63 46.35 -23.84
N SER A 3 4.48 45.65 -23.09
CA SER A 3 4.76 44.23 -23.32
C SER A 3 4.05 43.39 -22.27
N ALA A 4 3.30 42.42 -22.77
CA ALA A 4 2.42 41.51 -22.07
C ALA A 4 3.18 40.35 -21.40
N LEU A 5 2.61 39.89 -20.28
CA LEU A 5 2.23 38.51 -19.91
C LEU A 5 3.17 37.34 -20.28
N ALA A 6 3.56 36.53 -19.28
CA ALA A 6 3.38 35.07 -19.25
C ALA A 6 4.26 34.43 -18.15
N GLY A 7 3.71 34.22 -16.96
CA GLY A 7 4.29 33.37 -15.93
C GLY A 7 3.62 32.00 -15.95
N CYS A 8 4.30 31.01 -16.52
CA CYS A 8 3.81 29.65 -16.68
C CYS A 8 3.55 28.99 -15.31
N VAL A 9 2.30 28.66 -15.01
CA VAL A 9 1.96 27.69 -13.97
C VAL A 9 2.46 26.32 -14.46
N GLY A 10 3.58 25.85 -13.91
CA GLY A 10 4.04 24.49 -14.13
C GLY A 10 3.06 23.51 -13.48
N PRO A 11 2.70 22.40 -14.14
CA PRO A 11 1.94 21.36 -13.48
C PRO A 11 2.81 20.80 -12.36
N ALA A 12 2.29 20.83 -11.14
CA ALA A 12 2.76 19.92 -10.11
C ALA A 12 2.50 18.52 -10.67
N THR A 13 3.52 17.92 -11.28
CA THR A 13 3.55 16.48 -11.45
C THR A 13 3.58 15.95 -10.03
N ALA A 14 2.39 15.67 -9.50
CA ALA A 14 2.19 14.49 -8.69
C ALA A 14 2.89 13.40 -9.49
N THR A 15 4.11 13.07 -9.08
CA THR A 15 4.70 11.77 -9.33
C THR A 15 3.57 10.80 -9.11
N ASP A 16 3.08 10.28 -10.23
CA ASP A 16 2.52 8.96 -10.37
C ASP A 16 3.06 8.12 -9.21
N LEU A 17 2.29 8.05 -8.14
CA LEU A 17 2.47 7.06 -7.10
C LEU A 17 2.22 5.77 -7.86
N PRO A 18 3.23 4.92 -8.12
CA PRO A 18 2.99 3.75 -8.91
C PRO A 18 1.96 2.93 -8.15
N SER A 19 0.75 2.91 -8.71
CA SER A 19 -0.36 2.08 -8.23
C SER A 19 -0.06 0.60 -8.50
N GLY A 20 1.10 0.29 -9.12
CA GLY A 20 1.75 -1.01 -9.14
C GLY A 20 2.85 -1.06 -8.08
N GLY A 21 2.60 -1.81 -7.00
CA GLY A 21 3.43 -1.85 -5.79
C GLY A 21 4.93 -1.97 -6.04
N ASP A 22 5.68 -1.13 -5.31
CA ASP A 22 7.14 -1.09 -5.30
C ASP A 22 7.75 -2.51 -5.19
N PRO A 23 8.65 -2.92 -6.11
CA PRO A 23 9.28 -4.23 -6.06
C PRO A 23 10.06 -4.48 -4.76
N ALA A 24 10.57 -3.43 -4.11
CA ALA A 24 11.17 -3.54 -2.78
C ALA A 24 10.11 -3.90 -1.72
N ALA A 25 8.93 -3.29 -1.79
CA ALA A 25 7.82 -3.60 -0.88
C ALA A 25 7.28 -5.02 -1.09
N ARG A 26 7.18 -5.49 -2.35
CA ARG A 26 6.84 -6.90 -2.65
C ARG A 26 7.88 -7.87 -2.08
N LYS A 27 9.17 -7.61 -2.28
CA LYS A 27 10.26 -8.44 -1.72
C LYS A 27 10.19 -8.46 -0.20
N LEU A 28 9.96 -7.31 0.43
CA LEU A 28 9.78 -7.19 1.87
C LEU A 28 8.58 -7.99 2.37
N TYR A 29 7.43 -7.91 1.69
CA TYR A 29 6.24 -8.71 1.97
C TYR A 29 6.54 -10.22 1.95
N VAL A 30 7.19 -10.71 0.89
CA VAL A 30 7.55 -12.13 0.78
C VAL A 30 8.46 -12.56 1.93
N ALA A 31 9.47 -11.74 2.26
CA ALA A 31 10.45 -12.06 3.30
C ALA A 31 9.89 -11.98 4.73
N LYS A 32 8.89 -11.12 4.99
CA LYS A 32 8.41 -10.81 6.34
C LYS A 32 7.02 -11.37 6.66
N CYS A 33 6.12 -11.45 5.68
CA CYS A 33 4.72 -11.83 5.88
C CYS A 33 4.40 -13.22 5.35
N ALA A 34 5.00 -13.64 4.24
CA ALA A 34 4.72 -14.94 3.61
C ALA A 34 5.72 -16.05 4.00
N ARG A 35 6.66 -15.77 4.92
CA ARG A 35 7.76 -16.68 5.24
C ARG A 35 7.41 -17.74 6.29
N CYS A 36 6.54 -17.42 7.24
CA CYS A 36 6.38 -18.22 8.46
C CYS A 36 5.02 -18.92 8.58
N HIS A 37 3.99 -18.42 7.91
CA HIS A 37 2.65 -19.02 7.88
C HIS A 37 1.88 -18.46 6.68
N LYS A 38 0.67 -19.00 6.45
CA LYS A 38 -0.25 -18.46 5.46
C LYS A 38 -0.56 -16.98 5.78
N PHE A 39 -0.57 -16.15 4.76
CA PHE A 39 -0.98 -14.75 4.89
C PHE A 39 -2.51 -14.67 5.05
N TYR A 40 -2.96 -14.03 6.12
CA TYR A 40 -4.39 -13.77 6.35
C TYR A 40 -4.83 -12.63 5.43
N ASP A 41 -6.01 -12.75 4.85
CA ASP A 41 -6.54 -11.74 3.94
C ASP A 41 -6.87 -10.46 4.74
N PRO A 42 -6.14 -9.35 4.50
CA PRO A 42 -6.35 -8.13 5.24
C PRO A 42 -7.72 -7.51 4.94
N ALA A 43 -8.37 -7.80 3.79
CA ALA A 43 -9.69 -7.27 3.47
C ALA A 43 -10.80 -7.85 4.37
N GLN A 44 -10.53 -8.93 5.12
CA GLN A 44 -11.49 -9.54 6.04
C GLN A 44 -11.56 -8.84 7.42
N TYR A 45 -10.68 -7.88 7.67
CA TYR A 45 -10.61 -7.16 8.94
C TYR A 45 -11.04 -5.72 8.77
N SER A 46 -11.57 -5.09 9.82
CA SER A 46 -11.65 -3.63 9.87
C SER A 46 -10.24 -3.00 9.93
N ASP A 47 -10.14 -1.69 9.72
CA ASP A 47 -8.86 -0.99 9.80
C ASP A 47 -8.24 -1.07 11.19
N ALA A 48 -9.05 -0.87 12.24
CA ALA A 48 -8.56 -0.93 13.62
C ALA A 48 -8.02 -2.34 13.97
N GLU A 49 -8.72 -3.39 13.55
CA GLU A 49 -8.29 -4.77 13.77
C GLU A 49 -7.02 -5.09 13.01
N TRP A 50 -6.92 -4.64 11.76
CA TRP A 50 -5.73 -4.86 10.94
C TRP A 50 -4.51 -4.13 11.46
N GLN A 51 -4.66 -2.87 11.91
CA GLN A 51 -3.57 -2.13 12.56
C GLN A 51 -3.05 -2.87 13.81
N LYS A 52 -3.95 -3.47 14.59
CA LYS A 52 -3.57 -4.31 15.74
C LYS A 52 -2.77 -5.54 15.31
N TRP A 53 -3.16 -6.20 14.21
CA TRP A 53 -2.42 -7.34 13.65
C TRP A 53 -1.05 -6.95 13.10
N MET A 54 -0.97 -5.85 12.35
CA MET A 54 0.28 -5.29 11.85
C MET A 54 1.24 -4.94 12.99
N GLY A 55 0.74 -4.37 14.10
CA GLY A 55 1.54 -4.11 15.29
C GLY A 55 2.07 -5.39 15.95
N LYS A 56 1.23 -6.43 16.08
CA LYS A 56 1.65 -7.73 16.66
C LYS A 56 2.68 -8.44 15.78
N MET A 57 2.39 -8.56 14.49
CA MET A 57 3.26 -9.28 13.55
C MET A 57 4.52 -8.48 13.21
N GLY A 58 4.48 -7.16 13.22
CA GLY A 58 5.65 -6.31 13.04
C GLY A 58 6.71 -6.55 14.12
N LYS A 59 6.29 -6.71 15.37
CA LYS A 59 7.20 -7.09 16.47
C LYS A 59 7.79 -8.48 16.25
N LYS A 60 6.97 -9.48 15.91
CA LYS A 60 7.41 -10.87 15.69
C LYS A 60 8.34 -11.04 14.49
N SER A 61 8.10 -10.29 13.41
CA SER A 61 8.91 -10.32 12.18
C SER A 61 10.12 -9.37 12.21
N LYS A 62 10.29 -8.62 13.31
CA LYS A 62 11.35 -7.61 13.52
C LYS A 62 11.35 -6.60 12.36
N LEU A 63 10.19 -6.00 12.08
CA LEU A 63 10.07 -4.92 11.11
C LEU A 63 10.66 -3.63 11.70
N LYS A 64 11.46 -2.93 10.89
CA LYS A 64 11.92 -1.57 11.21
C LYS A 64 10.79 -0.57 10.91
N PRO A 65 10.74 0.61 11.56
CA PRO A 65 9.68 1.59 11.33
C PRO A 65 9.45 1.95 9.85
N GLY A 66 10.52 2.28 9.10
CA GLY A 66 10.40 2.58 7.66
C GLY A 66 9.95 1.39 6.80
N GLN A 67 10.29 0.16 7.21
CA GLN A 67 9.81 -1.06 6.53
C GLN A 67 8.31 -1.29 6.81
N GLN A 68 7.86 -0.98 8.02
CA GLN A 68 6.46 -1.12 8.39
C GLN A 68 5.56 -0.18 7.57
N GLU A 69 5.99 1.05 7.36
CA GLU A 69 5.24 2.03 6.57
C GLU A 69 5.17 1.66 5.08
N MET A 70 6.31 1.29 4.49
CA MET A 70 6.39 0.79 3.11
C MET A 70 5.48 -0.43 2.91
N LEU A 71 5.53 -1.38 3.83
CA LEU A 71 4.72 -2.59 3.77
C LEU A 71 3.24 -2.30 3.97
N ALA A 72 2.87 -1.38 4.87
CA ALA A 72 1.48 -0.99 5.09
C ALA A 72 0.85 -0.41 3.81
N ARG A 73 1.54 0.50 3.12
CA ARG A 73 1.09 1.04 1.83
C ARG A 73 0.93 -0.05 0.77
N TYR A 74 1.90 -0.96 0.68
CA TYR A 74 1.83 -2.08 -0.26
C TYR A 74 0.63 -2.99 0.02
N ILE A 75 0.38 -3.30 1.29
CA ILE A 75 -0.72 -4.17 1.68
C ILE A 75 -2.06 -3.51 1.37
N GLU A 76 -2.20 -2.22 1.68
CA GLU A 76 -3.41 -1.45 1.42
C GLU A 76 -3.73 -1.44 -0.09
N GLY A 77 -2.76 -1.02 -0.92
CA GLY A 77 -2.91 -0.96 -2.37
C GLY A 77 -3.12 -2.32 -3.04
N THR A 78 -2.51 -3.38 -2.51
CA THR A 78 -2.50 -4.71 -3.16
C THR A 78 -3.64 -5.60 -2.70
N PHE A 79 -4.04 -5.55 -1.44
CA PHE A 79 -4.96 -6.53 -0.86
C PHE A 79 -6.26 -5.92 -0.32
N ARG A 80 -6.32 -4.60 -0.05
CA ARG A 80 -7.50 -3.94 0.54
C ARG A 80 -8.20 -2.94 -0.39
N THR A 81 -7.72 -2.78 -1.62
CA THR A 81 -8.36 -1.91 -2.61
C THR A 81 -9.73 -2.45 -3.05
N PRO A 82 -10.74 -1.56 -3.19
CA PRO A 82 -12.11 -1.95 -3.53
C PRO A 82 -12.26 -2.55 -4.95
N GLU A 83 -11.26 -2.38 -5.82
CA GLU A 83 -11.25 -3.03 -7.14
C GLU A 83 -11.23 -4.57 -7.03
N LYS A 84 -10.61 -5.14 -5.99
CA LYS A 84 -10.66 -6.59 -5.73
C LYS A 84 -11.97 -7.04 -5.08
N THR A 85 -12.63 -6.18 -4.31
CA THR A 85 -13.97 -6.45 -3.73
C THR A 85 -15.02 -6.61 -4.84
N ASN A 86 -14.94 -5.81 -5.91
CA ASN A 86 -15.85 -5.91 -7.06
C ASN A 86 -15.58 -7.11 -7.98
N ARG A 87 -14.41 -7.76 -7.88
CA ARG A 87 -14.08 -8.98 -8.64
C ARG A 87 -14.39 -10.27 -7.86
N ALA A 88 -14.58 -10.19 -6.55
CA ALA A 88 -14.96 -11.30 -5.68
C ALA A 88 -16.47 -11.35 -5.35
N ALA A 89 -17.25 -10.33 -5.72
CA ALA A 89 -18.69 -10.22 -5.45
C ALA A 89 -19.61 -10.61 -6.62
N VAL A 90 -19.09 -11.24 -7.69
CA VAL A 90 -19.93 -11.95 -8.66
C VAL A 90 -20.06 -13.40 -8.20
N LYS A 91 -21.09 -13.64 -7.37
CA LYS A 91 -21.61 -14.98 -7.10
C LYS A 91 -22.84 -15.18 -7.99
N PRO A 92 -22.96 -16.27 -8.77
CA PRO A 92 -24.17 -16.54 -9.55
C PRO A 92 -25.38 -16.77 -8.65
#